data_AF-B7ZEX4-F1
#
_entry.id   AF-B7ZEX4-F1
#
_cell.length_a   1.000
_cell.length_b   1.000
_cell.length_c   1.000
_cell.angle_alpha   90.00
_cell.angle_beta   90.00
_cell.angle_gamma   90.00
#
_symmetry.space_group_name_H-M   'P 1'
#
loop_
_entity.id
_entity.type
_entity.pdbx_description
1 polymer ?
#
loop_
_entity_poly.entity_id
_entity_poly.type
_entity_poly.pdbx_seq_one_letter_code
_entity_poly.pdbx_strand_id
1 'polypeptide(L)'
;LESIKASIEARKPDFDAYVDPQKQYADVVVEVLPTQLIPGDNERKVLRVRMVMKEGVKYFNPVYLFDEGSTVSWIPCGRKLSC
;
A
#
# COMPACT_ATOMS: atom_id res chain seq x y z
N LEU A 1 -19.72 0.18 -16.05
CA LEU A 1 -19.14 0.63 -14.77
C LEU A 1 -20.05 0.31 -13.58
N GLU A 2 -21.36 0.57 -13.66
CA GLU A 2 -22.31 0.29 -12.57
C GLU A 2 -22.40 -1.19 -12.19
N SER A 3 -22.47 -2.10 -13.18
CA SER A 3 -22.48 -3.55 -12.93
C SER A 3 -21.24 -4.05 -12.17
N ILE A 4 -20.06 -3.46 -12.42
CA ILE A 4 -18.82 -3.81 -11.71
C ILE A 4 -18.90 -3.31 -10.26
N LYS A 5 -19.35 -2.07 -10.05
CA LYS A 5 -19.54 -1.52 -8.69
C LYS A 5 -20.52 -2.36 -7.88
N ALA A 6 -21.66 -2.72 -8.47
CA ALA A 6 -22.65 -3.59 -7.83
C ALA A 6 -22.06 -4.97 -7.46
N SER A 7 -21.23 -5.54 -8.34
CA SER A 7 -20.56 -6.82 -8.07
C SER A 7 -19.53 -6.72 -6.93
N ILE A 8 -18.86 -5.58 -6.78
CA ILE A 8 -17.93 -5.32 -5.66
C ILE A 8 -18.72 -5.20 -4.35
N GLU A 9 -19.77 -4.38 -4.33
CA GLU A 9 -20.60 -4.17 -3.13
C GLU A 9 -21.26 -5.47 -2.65
N ALA A 10 -21.73 -6.31 -3.57
CA ALA A 10 -22.31 -7.60 -3.21
C ALA A 10 -21.31 -8.56 -2.53
N ARG A 11 -20.02 -8.45 -2.86
CA ARG A 11 -18.95 -9.31 -2.32
C ARG A 11 -18.25 -8.72 -1.09
N LYS A 12 -18.47 -7.43 -0.82
CA LYS A 12 -17.80 -6.70 0.25
C LYS A 12 -18.07 -7.28 1.65
N PRO A 13 -19.30 -7.69 2.03
CA PRO A 13 -19.54 -8.25 3.36
C PRO A 13 -18.72 -9.51 3.66
N ASP A 14 -18.68 -10.46 2.72
CA ASP A 14 -17.88 -11.68 2.87
C ASP A 14 -16.38 -11.40 2.82
N PHE A 15 -15.95 -10.47 1.96
CA PHE A 15 -14.55 -10.07 1.91
C PHE A 15 -14.10 -9.47 3.25
N ASP A 16 -14.88 -8.54 3.81
CA ASP A 16 -14.57 -7.87 5.07
C ASP A 16 -14.65 -8.84 6.26
N ALA A 17 -15.54 -9.85 6.21
CA ALA A 17 -15.69 -10.84 7.27
C ALA A 17 -14.59 -11.94 7.26
N TYR A 18 -14.15 -12.38 6.08
CA TYR A 18 -13.34 -13.60 5.97
C TYR A 18 -11.98 -13.42 5.27
N VAL A 19 -11.80 -12.37 4.46
CA VAL A 19 -10.56 -12.15 3.70
C VAL A 19 -9.71 -11.06 4.36
N ASP A 20 -10.27 -9.88 4.58
CA ASP A 20 -9.54 -8.73 5.14
C ASP A 20 -8.89 -9.01 6.52
N PRO A 21 -9.54 -9.73 7.46
CA PRO A 21 -8.94 -10.01 8.76
C PRO A 21 -7.64 -10.82 8.69
N GLN A 22 -7.38 -11.55 7.60
CA GLN A 22 -6.15 -12.34 7.45
C GLN A 22 -4.89 -11.47 7.39
N LYS A 23 -5.02 -10.19 7.04
CA LYS A 23 -3.89 -9.23 7.02
C LYS A 23 -3.17 -9.14 8.36
N GLN A 24 -3.86 -9.34 9.49
CA GLN A 24 -3.26 -9.26 10.83
C GLN A 24 -2.22 -10.35 11.10
N TYR A 25 -2.27 -11.45 10.35
CA TYR A 25 -1.35 -12.58 10.49
C TYR A 25 -0.18 -12.54 9.50
N ALA A 26 -0.22 -11.63 8.53
CA ALA A 26 0.83 -11.51 7.54
C ALA A 26 2.08 -10.85 8.14
N ASP A 27 3.26 -11.40 7.84
CA ASP A 27 4.53 -10.76 8.18
C ASP A 27 4.82 -9.55 7.28
N VAL A 28 4.27 -9.55 6.06
CA VAL A 28 4.35 -8.44 5.11
C VAL A 28 3.00 -8.24 4.40
N VAL A 29 2.52 -6.99 4.36
CA VAL A 29 1.34 -6.57 3.60
C VAL A 29 1.74 -5.53 2.57
N VAL A 30 1.40 -5.76 1.30
CA VAL A 30 1.51 -4.76 0.23
C VAL A 30 0.14 -4.15 -0.02
N GLU A 31 -0.03 -2.88 0.36
CA GLU A 31 -1.28 -2.15 0.21
C GLU A 31 -1.18 -1.19 -0.99
N VAL A 32 -2.12 -1.32 -1.94
CA VAL A 32 -2.15 -0.53 -3.18
C VAL A 32 -3.28 0.49 -3.10
N LEU A 33 -2.93 1.77 -3.20
CA LEU A 33 -3.85 2.91 -3.03
C LEU A 33 -3.75 3.84 -4.25
N PRO A 34 -4.79 4.67 -4.52
CA PRO A 34 -4.70 5.73 -5.51
C PRO A 34 -3.54 6.69 -5.20
N THR A 35 -2.89 7.22 -6.25
CA THR A 35 -1.84 8.23 -6.08
C THR A 35 -2.37 9.50 -5.43
N GLN A 36 -1.50 10.19 -4.70
CA GLN A 36 -1.76 11.53 -4.17
C GLN A 36 -0.95 12.61 -4.93
N LEU A 37 -0.12 12.20 -5.90
CA LEU A 37 0.74 13.10 -6.66
C LEU A 37 0.00 13.79 -7.81
N ILE A 38 -1.07 13.17 -8.32
CA ILE A 38 -1.85 13.66 -9.46
C ILE A 38 -3.29 13.91 -8.98
N PRO A 39 -3.72 15.17 -8.81
CA PRO A 39 -5.07 15.49 -8.39
C PRO A 39 -6.10 15.01 -9.42
N GLY A 40 -7.15 14.32 -8.94
CA GLY A 40 -8.23 13.85 -9.80
C GLY A 40 -7.87 12.67 -10.71
N ASP A 41 -6.77 11.97 -10.46
CA ASP A 41 -6.42 10.76 -11.22
C ASP A 41 -7.51 9.68 -11.08
N ASN A 42 -8.13 9.37 -12.21
CA ASN A 42 -9.13 8.31 -12.34
C ASN A 42 -8.63 7.15 -13.22
N GLU A 43 -7.44 7.27 -13.84
CA GLU A 43 -6.84 6.21 -14.65
C GLU A 43 -6.22 5.13 -13.77
N ARG A 44 -5.77 5.49 -12.56
CA ARG A 44 -5.19 4.57 -11.56
C ARG A 44 -3.97 3.81 -12.10
N LYS A 45 -3.18 4.44 -12.97
CA LYS A 45 -1.90 3.91 -13.49
C LYS A 45 -0.73 4.28 -12.58
N VAL A 46 -0.78 5.45 -11.94
CA VAL A 46 0.18 5.86 -10.92
C VAL A 46 -0.40 5.51 -9.56
N LEU A 47 0.36 4.80 -8.75
CA LEU A 47 -0.14 4.19 -7.51
C LEU A 47 0.67 4.66 -6.31
N ARG A 48 0.00 4.77 -5.15
CA ARG A 48 0.64 4.90 -3.85
C ARG A 48 0.67 3.51 -3.20
N VAL A 49 1.84 2.92 -3.05
CA VAL A 49 2.00 1.58 -2.48
C VAL A 49 2.63 1.67 -1.11
N ARG A 50 2.09 0.94 -0.12
CA ARG A 50 2.68 0.79 1.21
C ARG A 50 3.15 -0.65 1.40
N MET A 51 4.36 -0.82 1.91
CA MET A 51 4.87 -2.11 2.38
C MET A 51 4.87 -2.08 3.91
N VAL A 52 3.93 -2.77 4.53
CA VAL A 52 3.81 -2.88 5.99
C VAL A 52 4.49 -4.18 6.40
N MET A 53 5.53 -4.07 7.22
CA MET A 53 6.36 -5.20 7.65
C MET A 53 6.25 -5.37 9.15
N LYS A 54 6.01 -6.60 9.60
CA LYS A 54 5.91 -6.94 11.01
C LYS A 54 7.30 -7.00 11.64
N GLU A 55 7.46 -6.34 12.77
CA GLU A 55 8.69 -6.40 13.56
C GLU A 55 8.77 -7.67 14.43
N GLY A 56 9.98 -8.04 14.84
CA GLY A 56 10.22 -9.16 15.76
C GLY A 56 10.02 -10.56 15.16
N VAL A 57 9.83 -10.67 13.85
CA VAL A 57 9.74 -11.96 13.14
C VAL A 57 11.14 -12.57 13.02
N LYS A 58 11.29 -13.82 13.49
CA LYS A 58 12.58 -14.51 13.48
C LYS A 58 13.10 -14.65 12.04
N TYR A 59 14.38 -14.30 11.83
CA TYR A 59 15.05 -14.32 10.52
C TYR A 59 14.46 -13.35 9.48
N PHE A 60 13.72 -12.33 9.92
CA PHE A 60 13.18 -11.30 9.06
C PHE A 60 13.55 -9.91 9.61
N ASN A 61 14.29 -9.15 8.81
CA ASN A 61 14.69 -7.78 9.13
C ASN A 61 13.90 -6.83 8.21
N PRO A 62 12.97 -6.01 8.75
CA PRO A 62 12.25 -5.02 7.96
C PRO A 62 13.20 -4.07 7.23
N VAL A 63 12.84 -3.68 6.00
CA VAL A 63 13.62 -2.65 5.29
C VAL A 63 13.30 -1.27 5.86
N TYR A 64 14.31 -0.39 5.88
CA TYR A 64 14.16 0.98 6.33
C TYR A 64 14.83 1.94 5.33
N LEU A 65 14.52 3.24 5.46
CA LEU A 65 15.11 4.28 4.63
C LEU A 65 15.85 5.29 5.52
N PHE A 66 17.15 5.44 5.28
CA PHE A 66 18.10 6.26 6.04
C PHE A 66 18.31 5.87 7.51
N ASP A 67 17.30 6.03 8.35
CA ASP A 67 17.38 5.84 9.80
C ASP A 67 16.25 4.94 10.29
N GLU A 68 16.61 3.81 10.90
CA GLU A 68 15.66 2.77 11.33
C GLU A 68 14.82 3.28 12.51
N GLY A 69 13.50 3.12 12.43
CA GLY A 69 12.56 3.57 13.46
C GLY A 69 12.14 5.05 13.38
N SER A 70 12.77 5.85 12.52
CA SER A 70 12.42 7.26 12.30
C SER A 70 11.29 7.44 11.26
N THR A 71 10.56 8.56 11.35
CA THR A 71 9.58 8.95 10.31
C THR A 71 10.25 9.81 9.25
N VAL A 72 10.37 9.29 8.03
CA VAL A 72 11.05 9.97 6.91
C VAL A 72 10.11 10.13 5.72
N SER A 73 10.14 11.31 5.09
CA SER A 73 9.59 11.54 3.75
C SER A 73 10.72 11.91 2.80
N TRP A 74 10.82 11.24 1.66
CA TRP A 74 11.93 11.40 0.73
C TRP A 74 11.46 11.47 -0.73
N ILE A 75 11.95 12.48 -1.45
CA ILE A 75 11.78 12.65 -2.89
C ILE A 75 13.17 12.56 -3.53
N PRO A 76 13.47 11.51 -4.32
CA PRO A 76 14.82 11.28 -4.85
C PRO A 76 15.17 12.19 -6.04
N CYS A 77 14.16 12.69 -6.74
CA CYS A 77 14.32 13.48 -7.95
C CYS A 77 14.98 14.83 -7.65
N GLY A 78 15.97 15.21 -8.45
CA GLY A 78 16.73 16.44 -8.28
C GLY A 78 17.85 16.56 -9.31
N ARG A 79 18.86 17.38 -9.04
CA ARG A 79 19.93 17.69 -10.02
C ARG A 79 20.66 16.46 -10.58
N LYS A 80 20.90 15.45 -9.74
CA LYS A 80 21.62 14.22 -10.13
C LYS A 80 20.69 13.10 -10.60
N LEU A 81 19.37 13.29 -10.52
CA LEU A 81 18.37 12.29 -10.87
C LEU A 81 17.09 12.97 -11.37
N SER A 82 16.95 13.11 -12.69
CA SER A 82 15.79 13.73 -13.31
C SER A 82 14.58 12.80 -13.34
N CYS A 83 13.41 13.38 -13.06
CA CYS A 83 12.07 12.85 -13.21
C CYS A 83 11.23 13.97 -13.87
#